data_AF-A0A259CVB4-F1
#
_entry.id   AF-A0A259CVB4-F1
#
_cell.length_a   1.000
_cell.length_b   1.000
_cell.length_c   1.000
_cell.angle_alpha   90.00
_cell.angle_beta   90.00
_cell.angle_gamma   90.00
#
_symmetry.space_group_name_H-M   'P 1'
#
loop_
_entity.id
_entity.type
_entity.pdbx_description
1 polymer ?
#
loop_
_entity_poly.entity_id
_entity_poly.type
_entity_poly.pdbx_seq_one_letter_code
_entity_poly.pdbx_strand_id
1 'polypeptide(L)'
;MIMKIWQTVGALSVALSALSVTAGEIKTEPMVSELPTEEKAFVDAVGKLNKAKIVELLGEPAKAEDVKLKDSGRVVASIWHYHYINTAPDGEYYQTTELDFIEDKVNVVVFLNNDGAEKASTGQTYEVPDVKPEM
;
A
#
# COMPACT_ATOMS: atom_id res chain seq x y z
N MET A 1 -33.39 -31.44 66.87
CA MET A 1 -33.93 -30.10 67.16
C MET A 1 -32.86 -29.08 66.78
N ILE A 2 -33.23 -28.08 66.00
CA ILE A 2 -32.36 -27.24 65.16
C ILE A 2 -31.70 -26.11 65.97
N MET A 3 -30.43 -25.78 65.69
CA MET A 3 -30.01 -24.37 65.60
C MET A 3 -28.74 -24.24 64.74
N LYS A 4 -28.89 -23.56 63.60
CA LYS A 4 -27.81 -23.22 62.65
C LYS A 4 -26.97 -22.09 63.21
N ILE A 5 -25.65 -22.27 63.28
CA ILE A 5 -24.68 -21.24 63.70
C ILE A 5 -24.22 -20.49 62.46
N TRP A 6 -24.34 -19.16 62.49
CA TRP A 6 -23.97 -18.25 61.43
C TRP A 6 -22.44 -18.12 61.32
N GLN A 7 -21.91 -18.21 60.11
CA GLN A 7 -20.51 -17.90 59.79
C GLN A 7 -20.35 -16.38 59.72
N THR A 8 -19.37 -15.86 60.47
CA THR A 8 -18.99 -14.45 60.46
C THR A 8 -18.13 -14.13 59.25
N VAL A 9 -18.49 -13.02 58.60
CA VAL A 9 -17.85 -12.39 57.45
C VAL A 9 -16.42 -11.98 57.80
N GLY A 10 -15.44 -12.45 57.02
CA GLY A 10 -14.09 -11.90 56.95
C GLY A 10 -13.85 -11.32 55.57
N ALA A 11 -14.10 -10.02 55.41
CA ALA A 11 -13.82 -9.29 54.17
C ALA A 11 -12.31 -8.97 54.08
N LEU A 12 -11.58 -9.72 53.25
CA LEU A 12 -10.21 -9.35 52.85
C LEU A 12 -10.33 -8.52 51.56
N SER A 13 -10.34 -7.20 51.69
CA SER A 13 -10.30 -6.30 50.53
C SER A 13 -8.87 -6.21 50.01
N VAL A 14 -8.60 -6.83 48.86
CA VAL A 14 -7.39 -6.55 48.07
C VAL A 14 -7.70 -5.31 47.23
N ALA A 15 -7.09 -4.18 47.58
CA ALA A 15 -7.10 -3.00 46.74
C ALA A 15 -6.23 -3.27 45.50
N LEU A 16 -6.87 -3.61 44.38
CA LEU A 16 -6.21 -3.68 43.08
C LEU A 16 -6.15 -2.26 42.52
N SER A 17 -5.02 -1.59 42.73
CA SER A 17 -4.74 -0.28 42.14
C SER A 17 -4.80 -0.39 40.61
N ALA A 18 -5.81 0.24 40.01
CA ALA A 18 -5.91 0.37 38.57
C ALA A 18 -4.75 1.25 38.06
N LEU A 19 -3.79 0.63 37.39
CA LEU A 19 -2.89 1.33 36.47
C LEU A 19 -3.76 1.96 35.39
N SER A 20 -3.89 3.28 35.44
CA SER A 20 -4.49 4.05 34.37
C SER A 20 -3.54 4.00 33.17
N VAL A 21 -3.81 3.10 32.23
CA VAL A 21 -3.30 3.22 30.87
C VAL A 21 -3.97 4.46 30.30
N THR A 22 -3.21 5.54 30.17
CA THR A 22 -3.59 6.68 29.36
C THR A 22 -3.84 6.17 27.95
N ALA A 23 -5.11 6.18 27.53
CA ALA A 23 -5.49 5.98 26.15
C ALA A 23 -4.83 7.08 25.33
N GLY A 24 -3.66 6.78 24.75
CA GLY A 24 -3.21 7.52 23.60
C GLY A 24 -4.27 7.33 22.52
N GLU A 25 -4.74 8.42 21.94
CA GLU A 25 -5.58 8.39 20.75
C GLU A 25 -4.93 7.48 19.71
N ILE A 26 -5.45 6.26 19.60
CA ILE A 26 -5.23 5.43 18.43
C ILE A 26 -5.97 6.18 17.33
N LYS A 27 -5.24 6.90 16.49
CA LYS A 27 -5.73 7.40 15.22
C LYS A 27 -6.18 6.16 14.43
N THR A 28 -7.45 5.79 14.58
CA THR A 28 -8.07 4.73 13.79
C THR A 28 -8.11 5.25 12.36
N GLU A 29 -7.08 4.89 11.59
CA GLU A 29 -7.12 5.11 10.15
C GLU A 29 -8.29 4.28 9.60
N PRO A 30 -9.14 4.87 8.73
CA PRO A 30 -10.27 4.16 8.19
C PRO A 30 -9.77 2.87 7.51
N MET A 31 -10.31 1.73 7.92
CA MET A 31 -10.05 0.46 7.25
C MET A 31 -10.65 0.54 5.85
N VAL A 32 -9.82 0.88 4.86
CA VAL A 32 -10.14 0.70 3.44
C VAL A 32 -10.27 -0.81 3.24
N SER A 33 -11.50 -1.30 3.09
CA SER A 33 -11.76 -2.72 2.85
C SER A 33 -11.52 -3.11 1.39
N GLU A 34 -11.63 -2.16 0.47
CA GLU A 34 -11.43 -2.34 -0.97
C GLU A 34 -10.85 -1.06 -1.57
N LEU A 35 -9.92 -1.19 -2.52
CA LEU A 35 -9.39 -0.05 -3.28
C LEU A 35 -10.34 0.30 -4.43
N PRO A 36 -10.56 1.59 -4.72
CA PRO A 36 -11.36 2.00 -5.86
C PRO A 36 -10.67 1.61 -7.17
N THR A 37 -11.44 1.29 -8.20
CA THR A 37 -10.88 0.91 -9.52
C THR A 37 -10.61 2.10 -10.43
N GLU A 38 -11.35 3.21 -10.26
CA GLU A 38 -11.15 4.42 -11.06
C GLU A 38 -9.76 5.02 -10.81
N GLU A 39 -9.06 5.39 -11.89
CA GLU A 39 -7.63 5.74 -11.87
C GLU A 39 -7.28 6.82 -10.84
N LYS A 40 -8.05 7.91 -10.76
CA LYS A 40 -7.73 9.03 -9.88
C LYS A 40 -7.96 8.67 -8.42
N ALA A 41 -9.11 8.07 -8.12
CA ALA A 41 -9.44 7.59 -6.78
C ALA A 41 -8.45 6.52 -6.29
N PHE A 42 -7.98 5.66 -7.20
CA PHE A 42 -6.98 4.64 -6.88
C PHE A 42 -5.65 5.26 -6.50
N VAL A 43 -5.13 6.19 -7.30
CA VAL A 43 -3.86 6.90 -7.00
C VAL A 43 -3.93 7.57 -5.62
N ASP A 44 -5.05 8.26 -5.34
CA ASP A 44 -5.26 8.94 -4.06
C ASP A 44 -5.33 7.98 -2.87
N ALA A 45 -5.85 6.77 -3.06
CA ALA A 45 -5.97 5.75 -2.02
C ALA A 45 -4.65 4.99 -1.81
N VAL A 46 -4.05 4.47 -2.89
CA VAL A 46 -2.87 3.61 -2.84
C VAL A 46 -1.63 4.35 -2.36
N GLY A 47 -1.51 5.65 -2.64
CA GLY A 47 -0.40 6.49 -2.17
C GLY A 47 -0.31 6.64 -0.65
N LYS A 48 -1.34 6.25 0.10
CA LYS A 48 -1.37 6.26 1.57
C LYS A 48 -0.96 4.92 2.19
N LEU A 49 -0.81 3.89 1.36
CA LEU A 49 -0.58 2.51 1.79
C LEU A 49 0.90 2.13 1.69
N ASN A 50 1.25 1.10 2.43
CA ASN A 50 2.53 0.41 2.31
C ASN A 50 2.37 -0.91 1.55
N LYS A 51 3.48 -1.57 1.19
CA LYS A 51 3.44 -2.82 0.40
C LYS A 51 2.63 -3.90 1.10
N ALA A 52 2.79 -4.07 2.41
CA ALA A 52 2.06 -5.08 3.16
C ALA A 52 0.54 -4.89 3.05
N LYS A 53 0.07 -3.64 3.19
CA LYS A 53 -1.37 -3.34 3.06
C LYS A 53 -1.87 -3.47 1.62
N ILE A 54 -1.04 -3.14 0.64
CA ILE A 54 -1.36 -3.33 -0.78
C ILE A 54 -1.54 -4.82 -1.07
N VAL A 55 -0.63 -5.69 -0.59
CA VAL A 55 -0.77 -7.15 -0.73
C VAL A 55 -2.01 -7.68 -0.03
N GLU A 56 -2.35 -7.17 1.16
CA GLU A 56 -3.57 -7.55 1.86
C GLU A 56 -4.84 -7.25 1.03
N LEU A 57 -4.86 -6.11 0.31
CA LEU A 57 -6.04 -5.64 -0.42
C LEU A 57 -6.13 -6.16 -1.86
N LEU A 58 -4.98 -6.31 -2.55
CA LEU A 58 -4.91 -6.66 -3.97
C LEU A 58 -4.37 -8.07 -4.21
N GLY A 59 -3.81 -8.73 -3.20
CA GLY A 59 -3.02 -9.94 -3.35
C GLY A 59 -1.58 -9.66 -3.80
N GLU A 60 -0.84 -10.74 -4.03
CA GLU A 60 0.52 -10.67 -4.59
C GLU A 60 0.50 -10.10 -6.02
N PRO A 61 1.49 -9.29 -6.41
CA PRO A 61 1.58 -8.77 -7.77
C PRO A 61 1.84 -9.92 -8.76
N ALA A 62 1.36 -9.75 -9.99
CA ALA A 62 1.62 -10.69 -11.08
C ALA A 62 3.11 -10.73 -11.45
N LYS A 63 3.82 -9.61 -11.25
CA LYS A 63 5.26 -9.47 -11.44
C LYS A 63 5.82 -8.48 -10.43
N ALA A 64 6.97 -8.80 -9.86
CA ALA A 64 7.71 -7.91 -8.96
C ALA A 64 9.20 -7.91 -9.33
N GLU A 65 9.75 -6.72 -9.52
CA GLU A 65 11.18 -6.49 -9.77
C GLU A 65 11.77 -5.66 -8.64
N ASP A 66 12.88 -6.12 -8.05
CA ASP A 66 13.52 -5.46 -6.92
C ASP A 66 14.89 -4.87 -7.29
N VAL A 67 15.11 -3.62 -6.88
CA VAL A 67 16.43 -3.00 -6.89
C VAL A 67 17.08 -3.19 -5.52
N LYS A 68 18.21 -3.90 -5.49
CA LYS A 68 18.93 -4.26 -4.25
C LYS A 68 20.29 -3.57 -4.17
N LEU A 69 20.65 -3.13 -2.97
CA LEU A 69 22.01 -2.67 -2.70
C LEU A 69 22.99 -3.85 -2.78
N LYS A 70 24.11 -3.68 -3.49
CA LYS A 70 25.11 -4.75 -3.68
C LYS A 70 25.68 -5.27 -2.37
N ASP A 71 25.91 -4.39 -1.40
CA ASP A 71 26.67 -4.71 -0.20
C ASP A 71 25.81 -5.38 0.89
N SER A 72 24.51 -5.05 0.94
CA SER A 72 23.59 -5.53 2.00
C SER A 72 22.48 -6.44 1.48
N GLY A 73 22.25 -6.48 0.16
CA GLY A 73 21.09 -7.14 -0.44
C GLY A 73 19.75 -6.47 -0.12
N ARG A 74 19.75 -5.34 0.60
CA ARG A 74 18.54 -4.61 0.99
C ARG A 74 17.84 -4.07 -0.26
N VAL A 75 16.55 -4.35 -0.39
CA VAL A 75 15.69 -3.76 -1.42
C VAL A 75 15.47 -2.28 -1.12
N VAL A 76 15.73 -1.42 -2.10
CA VAL A 76 15.57 0.04 -1.98
C VAL A 76 14.51 0.60 -2.92
N ALA A 77 14.17 -0.13 -3.98
CA ALA A 77 13.03 0.15 -4.84
C ALA A 77 12.45 -1.16 -5.36
N SER A 78 11.17 -1.13 -5.71
CA SER A 78 10.54 -2.25 -6.43
C SER A 78 9.57 -1.72 -7.47
N ILE A 79 9.36 -2.49 -8.54
CA ILE A 79 8.33 -2.25 -9.55
C ILE A 79 7.37 -3.44 -9.49
N TRP A 80 6.09 -3.20 -9.20
CA TRP A 80 5.07 -4.24 -9.12
C TRP A 80 4.01 -4.06 -10.19
N HIS A 81 3.60 -5.15 -10.83
CA HIS A 81 2.54 -5.16 -11.84
C HIS A 81 1.32 -5.92 -11.33
N TYR A 82 0.16 -5.28 -11.45
CA TYR A 82 -1.15 -5.88 -11.26
C TYR A 82 -1.93 -5.80 -12.57
N HIS A 83 -2.76 -6.79 -12.86
CA HIS A 83 -3.53 -6.84 -14.10
C HIS A 83 -5.01 -6.63 -13.85
N TYR A 84 -5.65 -5.81 -14.69
CA TYR A 84 -7.10 -5.57 -14.69
C TYR A 84 -7.69 -5.14 -13.35
N ILE A 85 -6.95 -4.32 -12.59
CA ILE A 85 -7.41 -3.77 -11.30
C ILE A 85 -7.98 -2.35 -11.40
N ASN A 86 -7.62 -1.60 -12.45
CA ASN A 86 -8.01 -0.21 -12.62
C ASN A 86 -8.68 0.06 -13.96
N THR A 87 -9.59 1.05 -13.96
CA THR A 87 -10.38 1.45 -15.12
C THR A 87 -10.07 2.89 -15.53
N ALA A 88 -10.04 3.13 -16.84
CA ALA A 88 -10.03 4.44 -17.46
C ALA A 88 -11.38 5.17 -17.27
N PRO A 89 -11.49 6.47 -17.63
CA PRO A 89 -12.73 7.24 -17.45
C PRO A 89 -13.96 6.70 -18.19
N ASP A 90 -13.76 5.92 -19.26
CA ASP A 90 -14.83 5.25 -20.00
C ASP A 90 -15.24 3.89 -19.41
N GLY A 91 -14.55 3.45 -18.35
CA GLY A 91 -14.79 2.18 -17.66
C GLY A 91 -14.00 1.00 -18.24
N GLU A 92 -13.20 1.18 -19.30
CA GLU A 92 -12.33 0.11 -19.79
C GLU A 92 -11.19 -0.17 -18.80
N TYR A 93 -10.91 -1.45 -18.58
CA TYR A 93 -9.80 -1.85 -17.71
C TYR A 93 -8.45 -1.66 -18.40
N TYR A 94 -7.52 -1.05 -17.69
CA TYR A 94 -6.11 -1.12 -18.04
C TYR A 94 -5.62 -2.57 -17.90
N GLN A 95 -4.83 -3.01 -18.88
CA GLN A 95 -4.27 -4.36 -18.85
C GLN A 95 -3.26 -4.52 -17.72
N THR A 96 -2.48 -3.47 -17.43
CA THR A 96 -1.52 -3.46 -16.33
C THR A 96 -1.57 -2.14 -15.58
N THR A 97 -1.54 -2.22 -14.26
CA THR A 97 -1.23 -1.11 -13.35
C THR A 97 0.13 -1.40 -12.72
N GLU A 98 1.08 -0.52 -12.95
CA GLU A 98 2.42 -0.55 -12.39
C GLU A 98 2.49 0.36 -11.16
N LEU A 99 3.05 -0.19 -10.08
CA LEU A 99 3.33 0.53 -8.84
C LEU A 99 4.85 0.55 -8.64
N ASP A 100 5.43 1.74 -8.73
CA ASP A 100 6.84 1.96 -8.39
C ASP A 100 6.94 2.32 -6.92
N PHE A 101 7.82 1.63 -6.22
CA PHE A 101 8.08 1.84 -4.81
C PHE A 101 9.48 2.38 -4.58
N ILE A 102 9.59 3.33 -3.64
CA ILE A 102 10.83 3.62 -2.94
C ILE A 102 10.66 3.13 -1.50
N GLU A 103 11.55 2.23 -1.09
CA GLU A 103 11.40 1.44 0.13
C GLU A 103 10.03 0.71 0.17
N ASP A 104 9.12 1.18 1.03
CA ASP A 104 7.80 0.60 1.30
C ASP A 104 6.65 1.54 0.89
N LYS A 105 6.95 2.62 0.17
CA LYS A 105 5.97 3.64 -0.23
C LYS A 105 5.81 3.69 -1.74
N VAL A 106 4.57 3.85 -2.19
CA VAL A 106 4.27 4.11 -3.61
C VAL A 106 4.81 5.49 -3.99
N ASN A 107 5.61 5.53 -5.04
CA ASN A 107 6.23 6.72 -5.60
C ASN A 107 5.57 7.12 -6.93
N VAL A 108 5.30 6.15 -7.81
CA VAL A 108 4.63 6.37 -9.10
C VAL A 108 3.60 5.27 -9.34
N VAL A 109 2.51 5.63 -10.00
CA VAL A 109 1.51 4.72 -10.53
C VAL A 109 1.43 4.93 -12.04
N VAL A 110 1.54 3.86 -12.83
CA VAL A 110 1.42 3.91 -14.29
C VAL A 110 0.32 2.96 -14.75
N PHE A 111 -0.52 3.44 -15.65
CA PHE A 111 -1.58 2.65 -16.28
C PHE A 111 -1.18 2.29 -17.71
N LEU A 112 -1.24 1.01 -18.05
CA LEU A 112 -0.73 0.47 -19.30
C LEU A 112 -1.80 -0.35 -20.03
N ASN A 113 -1.90 -0.13 -21.34
CA ASN A 113 -2.73 -0.91 -22.26
C ASN A 113 -1.91 -2.02 -22.94
N ASN A 114 -1.01 -2.64 -22.17
CA ASN A 114 -0.24 -3.84 -22.52
C ASN A 114 -0.07 -4.72 -21.27
N ASP A 115 0.57 -5.87 -21.43
CA ASP A 115 0.86 -6.84 -20.38
C ASP A 115 2.01 -6.44 -19.43
N GLY A 116 2.46 -5.19 -19.45
CA GLY A 116 3.61 -4.73 -18.65
C GLY A 116 4.96 -5.10 -19.28
N ALA A 117 4.99 -5.64 -20.50
CA ALA A 117 6.23 -5.80 -21.24
C ALA A 117 6.77 -4.44 -21.70
N GLU A 118 8.08 -4.20 -21.46
CA GLU A 118 8.78 -3.10 -22.10
C GLU A 118 8.69 -3.29 -23.61
N LYS A 119 7.95 -2.40 -24.29
CA LYS A 119 8.04 -2.34 -25.75
C LYS A 119 9.43 -1.83 -26.06
N ALA A 120 10.22 -2.63 -26.78
CA ALA A 120 11.50 -2.19 -27.33
C ALA A 120 11.26 -0.82 -28.00
N SER A 121 11.87 0.23 -27.45
CA SER A 121 11.81 1.56 -28.02
C SER A 121 12.33 1.45 -29.44
N THR A 122 11.47 1.48 -30.44
CA THR A 122 11.88 1.77 -31.80
C THR A 122 12.36 3.20 -31.75
N GLY A 123 13.68 3.36 -31.56
CA GLY A 123 14.33 4.61 -31.21
C GLY A 123 13.67 5.80 -31.88
N GLN A 124 13.07 6.67 -31.08
CA GLN A 124 12.53 7.94 -31.56
C GLN A 124 13.70 8.71 -32.18
N THR A 125 13.76 8.73 -33.51
CA THR A 125 14.73 9.54 -34.24
C THR A 125 14.16 10.95 -34.23
N TYR A 126 14.74 11.81 -33.39
CA TYR A 126 14.45 13.23 -33.44
C TYR A 126 15.27 13.84 -34.57
N GLU A 127 14.61 14.33 -35.61
CA GLU A 127 15.25 15.22 -36.58
C GLU A 127 15.51 16.56 -35.88
N VAL A 128 16.79 16.91 -35.68
CA VAL A 128 17.17 18.23 -35.22
C VAL A 128 16.94 19.20 -36.39
N PRO A 129 16.07 20.23 -36.25
CA PRO A 129 15.90 21.23 -37.29
C PRO A 129 17.23 21.94 -37.52
N ASP A 130 17.68 21.99 -38.77
CA ASP A 130 18.91 22.67 -39.20
C ASP A 130 18.69 24.20 -39.16
N VAL A 131 18.64 24.76 -37.94
CA VAL A 131 18.58 26.21 -37.74
C VAL A 131 20.03 26.71 -37.70
N LYS A 132 20.49 27.17 -38.87
CA LYS A 132 21.75 27.89 -38.99
C LYS A 132 21.70 29.13 -38.07
N PRO A 133 22.62 29.29 -37.09
CA PRO A 133 22.65 30.50 -36.30
C PRO A 133 23.04 31.67 -37.20
N GLU A 134 22.17 32.68 -37.29
CA GLU A 134 22.55 33.98 -37.85
C GLU A 134 23.61 34.60 -36.93
N MET A 135 24.78 34.90 -37.51
CA MET A 135 25.86 35.65 -36.86
C MET A 135 25.66 37.15 -37.04
#